data_AF-A0A7W9HFC0-F1
#
_entry.id   AF-A0A7W9HFC0-F1
#
_cell.length_a   1.000
_cell.length_b   1.000
_cell.length_c   1.000
_cell.angle_alpha   90.00
_cell.angle_beta   90.00
_cell.angle_gamma   90.00
#
_symmetry.space_group_name_H-M   'P 1'
#
loop_
_entity.id
_entity.type
_entity.pdbx_description
1 polymer ?
#
loop_
_entity_poly.entity_id
_entity_poly.type
_entity_poly.pdbx_seq_one_letter_code
_entity_poly.pdbx_strand_id
1 'polypeptide(L)'
;MTRSYRFISEHRAVFGVTRLCRVLGVRRPGFYEWLAAAPTRAKRAADDEGLAAEIGEVHAGHRGAYGRPRIVVALRRRGRRVNHKRVGRVMRERGVVGLTRGRRRSLTRPDAVAAPVPDLIGRDFTAPTPGRRLVGDIT
;
A
#
# COMPACT_ATOMS: atom_id res chain seq x y z
N MET A 1 -11.58 -21.18 -4.53
CA MET A 1 -11.75 -22.54 -3.96
C MET A 1 -12.28 -22.56 -2.53
N THR A 2 -11.97 -21.58 -1.67
CA THR A 2 -12.39 -21.59 -0.25
C THR A 2 -13.90 -21.46 -0.01
N ARG A 3 -14.62 -20.76 -0.89
CA ARG A 3 -16.08 -20.56 -0.75
C ARG A 3 -16.87 -21.88 -0.85
N SER A 4 -16.52 -22.76 -1.79
CA SER A 4 -17.19 -24.06 -1.97
C SER A 4 -16.98 -24.98 -0.78
N TYR A 5 -15.75 -25.10 -0.26
CA TYR A 5 -15.48 -25.93 0.91
C TYR A 5 -16.06 -25.35 2.21
N ARG A 6 -16.14 -24.03 2.33
CA ARG A 6 -16.86 -23.39 3.45
C ARG A 6 -18.35 -23.73 3.41
N PHE A 7 -19.00 -23.59 2.25
CA PHE A 7 -20.40 -23.97 2.07
C PHE A 7 -20.63 -25.46 2.39
N ILE A 8 -19.74 -26.35 1.91
CA ILE A 8 -19.80 -27.77 2.26
C ILE A 8 -19.70 -27.96 3.77
N SER A 9 -18.77 -27.27 4.43
CA SER A 9 -18.61 -27.35 5.89
C SER A 9 -19.87 -26.93 6.64
N GLU A 10 -20.52 -25.84 6.21
CA GLU A 10 -21.74 -25.28 6.83
C GLU A 10 -22.96 -26.20 6.64
N HIS A 11 -23.07 -26.89 5.50
CA HIS A 11 -24.26 -27.67 5.14
C HIS A 11 -24.08 -29.20 5.12
N ARG A 12 -22.89 -29.72 5.48
CA ARG A 12 -22.58 -31.17 5.43
C ARG A 12 -23.50 -32.02 6.30
N ALA A 13 -24.01 -31.47 7.40
CA ALA A 13 -24.89 -32.19 8.33
C ALA A 13 -26.27 -32.47 7.70
N VAL A 14 -26.72 -31.61 6.79
CA VAL A 14 -28.05 -31.70 6.16
C VAL A 14 -28.00 -32.49 4.86
N PHE A 15 -27.01 -32.23 4.00
CA PHE A 15 -26.99 -32.79 2.63
C PHE A 15 -25.92 -33.85 2.38
N GLY A 16 -24.98 -34.03 3.30
CA GLY A 16 -23.85 -34.95 3.16
C GLY A 16 -22.74 -34.44 2.22
N VAL A 17 -21.49 -34.70 2.59
CA VAL A 17 -20.30 -34.21 1.87
C VAL A 17 -20.26 -34.71 0.42
N THR A 18 -20.56 -35.99 0.18
CA THR A 18 -20.47 -36.60 -1.15
C THR A 18 -21.40 -35.93 -2.16
N ARG A 19 -22.65 -35.66 -1.76
CA ARG A 19 -23.64 -34.99 -2.62
C ARG A 19 -23.22 -33.56 -2.91
N LEU A 20 -22.81 -32.81 -1.89
CA LEU A 20 -22.37 -31.42 -2.05
C LEU A 20 -21.11 -31.30 -2.93
N CYS A 21 -20.14 -32.19 -2.77
CA CYS A 21 -18.95 -32.23 -3.63
C CYS A 21 -19.31 -32.48 -5.09
N ARG A 22 -20.23 -33.42 -5.36
CA ARG A 22 -20.72 -33.71 -6.71
C ARG A 22 -21.41 -32.49 -7.34
N VAL A 23 -22.34 -31.86 -6.62
CA VAL A 23 -23.11 -30.72 -7.13
C VAL A 23 -22.22 -29.50 -7.39
N LEU A 24 -21.24 -29.24 -6.52
CA LEU A 24 -20.33 -28.09 -6.65
C LEU A 24 -19.12 -28.36 -7.56
N GLY A 25 -19.00 -29.56 -8.14
CA GLY A 25 -17.89 -29.94 -9.02
C GLY A 25 -16.51 -29.94 -8.33
N VAL A 26 -16.45 -30.23 -7.03
CA VAL A 26 -15.19 -30.26 -6.26
C VAL A 26 -14.83 -31.68 -5.82
N ARG A 27 -13.52 -31.94 -5.67
CA ARG A 27 -13.02 -33.25 -5.23
C ARG A 27 -13.28 -33.45 -3.73
N ARG A 28 -13.83 -34.62 -3.36
CA ARG A 28 -14.09 -34.99 -1.96
C ARG A 28 -12.83 -35.02 -1.08
N PRO A 29 -11.68 -35.59 -1.51
CA PRO A 29 -10.44 -35.52 -0.72
C PRO A 29 -10.01 -34.08 -0.42
N GLY A 30 -10.17 -33.18 -1.39
CA GLY A 30 -9.84 -31.76 -1.22
C GLY A 30 -10.65 -31.05 -0.13
N PHE A 31 -11.86 -31.50 0.18
CA PHE A 31 -12.63 -30.99 1.32
C PHE A 31 -11.97 -31.37 2.65
N TYR A 32 -11.52 -32.62 2.81
CA TYR A 32 -10.88 -33.07 4.03
C TYR A 32 -9.46 -32.50 4.18
N GLU A 33 -8.70 -32.33 3.09
CA GLU A 33 -7.45 -31.57 3.09
C GLU A 33 -7.68 -30.11 3.54
N TRP A 34 -8.74 -29.49 3.02
CA TRP A 34 -9.14 -28.15 3.44
C TRP A 34 -9.53 -28.09 4.92
N LEU A 35 -10.15 -29.15 5.46
CA LEU A 35 -10.50 -29.25 6.87
C LEU A 35 -9.25 -29.46 7.73
N ALA A 36 -8.35 -30.36 7.34
CA ALA A 36 -7.09 -30.63 8.01
C ALA A 36 -6.17 -29.40 8.05
N ALA A 37 -6.23 -28.54 7.02
CA ALA A 37 -5.49 -27.28 6.99
C ALA A 37 -6.09 -26.17 7.88
N ALA A 38 -7.23 -26.39 8.54
CA ALA A 38 -7.90 -25.38 9.36
C ALA A 38 -7.02 -24.80 10.49
N PRO A 39 -6.29 -25.60 11.29
CA PRO A 39 -5.42 -25.07 12.34
C PRO A 39 -4.32 -24.16 11.79
N THR A 40 -3.71 -24.55 10.66
CA THR A 40 -2.69 -23.73 10.00
C THR A 40 -3.26 -22.42 9.48
N ARG A 41 -4.49 -22.43 8.92
CA ARG A 41 -5.18 -21.20 8.51
C ARG A 41 -5.48 -20.29 9.70
N ALA A 42 -5.97 -20.84 10.80
CA ALA A 42 -6.24 -20.10 12.03
C ALA A 42 -4.97 -19.44 12.58
N LYS A 43 -3.85 -20.18 12.64
CA LYS A 43 -2.55 -19.63 13.03
C LYS A 43 -2.12 -18.46 12.14
N ARG A 44 -2.22 -18.61 10.81
CA ARG A 44 -1.87 -17.52 9.89
C ARG A 44 -2.77 -16.29 10.08
N ALA A 45 -4.06 -16.49 10.36
CA ALA A 45 -4.98 -15.39 10.65
C ALA A 45 -4.60 -14.67 11.94
N ALA A 46 -4.25 -15.40 13.00
CA ALA A 46 -3.76 -14.82 14.26
C ALA A 46 -2.42 -14.06 14.05
N ASP A 47 -1.50 -14.62 13.27
CA ASP A 47 -0.23 -13.94 12.93
C ASP A 47 -0.47 -12.64 12.13
N ASP A 48 -1.46 -12.65 11.23
CA ASP A 48 -1.86 -11.48 10.44
C ASP A 48 -2.59 -10.44 11.31
N GLU A 49 -3.35 -10.86 12.33
CA GLU A 49 -3.94 -9.96 13.34
C GLU A 49 -2.85 -9.22 14.13
N GLY A 50 -1.86 -9.95 14.64
CA GLY A 50 -0.72 -9.35 15.35
C GLY A 50 0.13 -8.45 14.44
N LEU A 51 0.23 -8.78 13.14
CA LEU A 51 0.86 -7.89 12.17
C LEU A 51 0.01 -6.64 11.90
N ALA A 52 -1.31 -6.76 11.82
CA ALA A 52 -2.21 -5.63 11.63
C ALA A 52 -2.13 -4.64 12.80
N ALA A 53 -2.06 -5.13 14.03
CA ALA A 53 -1.88 -4.30 15.22
C ALA A 53 -0.59 -3.47 15.14
N GLU A 54 0.56 -4.11 14.87
CA GLU A 54 1.84 -3.41 14.75
C GLU A 54 1.85 -2.40 13.59
N ILE A 55 1.24 -2.75 12.45
CA ILE A 55 1.07 -1.82 11.33
C ILE A 55 0.23 -0.61 11.77
N GLY A 56 -0.86 -0.84 12.51
CA GLY A 56 -1.74 0.20 13.03
C GLY A 56 -1.01 1.17 13.95
N GLU A 57 -0.21 0.66 14.89
CA GLU A 57 0.62 1.50 15.78
C GLU A 57 1.61 2.37 15.00
N VAL A 58 2.35 1.79 14.07
CA VAL A 58 3.31 2.53 13.23
C VAL A 58 2.58 3.60 12.43
N HIS A 59 1.45 3.24 11.82
CA HIS A 59 0.69 4.14 10.98
C HIS A 59 0.11 5.31 11.78
N ALA A 60 -0.47 5.04 12.96
CA ALA A 60 -0.98 6.05 13.88
C ALA A 60 0.13 6.96 14.41
N GLY A 61 1.27 6.39 14.80
CA GLY A 61 2.45 7.15 15.26
C GLY A 61 3.01 8.12 14.19
N HIS A 62 2.71 7.87 12.92
CA HIS A 62 3.07 8.75 11.80
C HIS A 62 1.87 9.50 11.21
N ARG A 63 0.79 9.70 12.00
CA ARG A 63 -0.41 10.47 11.62
C ARG A 63 -1.05 10.01 10.30
N GLY A 64 -1.01 8.70 10.04
CA GLY A 64 -1.52 8.09 8.83
C GLY A 64 -0.66 8.30 7.57
N ALA A 65 0.47 9.01 7.66
CA ALA A 65 1.26 9.34 6.48
C ALA A 65 1.98 8.14 5.85
N TYR A 66 2.15 7.06 6.60
CA TYR A 66 2.99 5.94 6.17
C TYR A 66 2.20 4.93 5.32
N GLY A 67 2.54 4.89 4.04
CA GLY A 67 2.12 3.82 3.13
C GLY A 67 3.03 2.59 3.22
N ARG A 68 2.67 1.55 2.45
CA ARG A 68 3.34 0.23 2.43
C ARG A 68 4.88 0.30 2.43
N PRO A 69 5.57 1.10 1.59
CA PRO A 69 7.04 1.13 1.60
C PRO A 69 7.62 1.58 2.95
N ARG A 70 7.01 2.61 3.56
CA ARG A 70 7.48 3.19 4.84
C ARG A 70 7.15 2.29 6.02
N ILE A 71 5.97 1.65 6.00
CA ILE A 71 5.59 0.64 6.98
C ILE A 71 6.56 -0.54 6.97
N VAL A 72 6.93 -1.07 5.80
CA VAL A 72 7.89 -2.18 5.70
C VAL A 72 9.24 -1.82 6.33
N VAL A 73 9.74 -0.60 6.09
CA VAL A 73 10.99 -0.14 6.69
C VAL A 73 10.84 0.04 8.21
N ALA A 74 9.73 0.60 8.68
CA ALA A 74 9.47 0.77 10.10
C ALA A 74 9.40 -0.57 10.86
N LEU A 75 8.69 -1.56 10.31
CA LEU A 75 8.63 -2.92 10.86
C LEU A 75 10.02 -3.57 10.93
N ARG A 76 10.83 -3.42 9.87
CA ARG A 76 12.22 -3.90 9.87
C ARG A 76 13.08 -3.25 10.94
N ARG A 77 12.91 -1.94 11.19
CA ARG A 77 13.61 -1.22 12.27
C ARG A 77 13.21 -1.69 13.66
N ARG A 78 11.97 -2.19 13.82
CA ARG A 78 11.48 -2.86 15.04
C ARG A 78 11.90 -4.33 15.14
N GLY A 79 12.75 -4.83 14.24
CA GLY A 79 13.19 -6.23 14.22
C GLY A 79 12.23 -7.20 13.51
N ARG A 80 11.06 -6.74 13.04
CA ARG A 80 10.06 -7.57 12.36
C ARG A 80 10.34 -7.65 10.86
N ARG A 81 11.00 -8.74 10.41
CA ARG A 81 11.22 -8.99 8.97
C ARG A 81 9.99 -9.64 8.32
N VAL A 82 9.22 -8.84 7.57
CA VAL A 82 8.04 -9.30 6.84
C VAL A 82 8.15 -8.97 5.35
N ASN A 83 7.68 -9.89 4.49
CA ASN A 83 7.61 -9.64 3.05
C ASN A 83 6.66 -8.47 2.76
N HIS A 84 7.13 -7.50 1.97
CA HIS A 84 6.36 -6.34 1.55
C HIS A 84 5.00 -6.69 0.91
N LYS A 85 4.84 -7.83 0.21
CA LYS A 85 3.56 -8.30 -0.32
C LYS A 85 2.56 -8.64 0.79
N ARG A 86 3.02 -9.28 1.87
CA ARG A 86 2.18 -9.61 3.04
C ARG A 86 1.73 -8.34 3.75
N VAL A 87 2.65 -7.39 3.97
CA VAL A 87 2.31 -6.06 4.54
C VAL A 87 1.25 -5.37 3.68
N GLY A 88 1.43 -5.33 2.36
CA GLY A 88 0.45 -4.73 1.46
C GLY A 88 -0.92 -5.41 1.49
N ARG A 89 -0.96 -6.75 1.60
CA ARG A 89 -2.22 -7.50 1.76
C ARG A 89 -2.94 -7.12 3.05
N VAL A 90 -2.24 -7.17 4.18
CA VAL A 90 -2.82 -6.87 5.50
C VAL A 90 -3.29 -5.42 5.57
N MET A 91 -2.50 -4.47 5.06
CA MET A 91 -2.91 -3.06 4.97
C MET A 91 -4.22 -2.90 4.19
N ARG A 92 -4.36 -3.57 3.04
CA ARG A 92 -5.58 -3.51 2.23
C ARG A 92 -6.79 -4.12 2.94
N GLU A 93 -6.61 -5.27 3.58
CA GLU A 93 -7.67 -5.93 4.35
C GLU A 93 -8.16 -5.09 5.54
N ARG A 94 -7.31 -4.19 6.05
CA ARG A 94 -7.59 -3.28 7.17
C ARG A 94 -7.93 -1.85 6.77
N GLY A 95 -7.98 -1.54 5.47
CA GLY A 95 -8.21 -0.18 4.99
C GLY A 95 -7.11 0.83 5.35
N VAL A 96 -5.90 0.36 5.69
CA VAL A 96 -4.76 1.24 6.01
C VAL A 96 -4.14 1.75 4.71
N VAL A 97 -4.22 3.05 4.48
CA VAL A 97 -3.69 3.72 3.28
C VAL A 97 -2.79 4.85 3.69
N GLY A 98 -1.58 4.92 3.11
CA GLY A 98 -0.67 6.04 3.36
C GLY A 98 -1.11 7.30 2.63
N LEU A 99 -0.91 8.47 3.26
CA LEU A 99 -1.07 9.73 2.56
C LEU A 99 -0.08 9.82 1.40
N THR A 100 -0.62 9.99 0.19
CA THR A 100 0.14 10.40 -0.98
C THR A 100 -0.08 11.89 -1.17
N ARG A 101 0.99 12.68 -1.22
CA ARG A 101 0.87 14.11 -1.57
C ARG A 101 0.38 14.16 -3.02
N GLY A 102 -0.77 14.79 -3.24
CA GLY A 102 -1.24 15.09 -4.59
C GLY A 102 -0.20 15.92 -5.35
N ARG A 103 -0.22 15.84 -6.68
CA ARG A 103 0.61 16.70 -7.53
C ARG A 103 0.29 18.15 -7.16
N ARG A 104 1.29 18.91 -6.67
CA ARG A 104 1.13 20.33 -6.38
C ARG A 104 0.84 21.03 -7.71
N ARG A 105 -0.41 21.43 -7.93
CA ARG A 105 -0.71 22.44 -8.95
C ARG A 105 -0.15 23.74 -8.40
N SER A 106 0.67 24.44 -9.18
CA SER A 106 1.12 25.78 -8.79
C SER A 106 -0.11 26.61 -8.43
N LEU A 107 -0.20 27.04 -7.16
CA LEU A 107 -1.21 28.00 -6.75
C LEU A 107 -0.84 29.41 -7.24
N THR A 108 0.45 29.62 -7.54
CA THR A 108 0.96 30.80 -8.20
C THR A 108 0.46 30.80 -9.63
N ARG A 109 -0.57 31.61 -9.88
CA ARG A 109 -0.95 32.05 -11.22
C ARG A 109 -0.12 33.30 -11.52
N PRO A 110 0.63 33.35 -12.62
CA PRO A 110 1.19 34.59 -13.10
C PRO A 110 0.07 35.62 -13.24
N ASP A 111 0.28 36.83 -12.74
CA ASP A 111 -0.61 37.93 -13.03
C ASP A 111 -0.48 38.25 -14.53
N ALA A 112 -1.56 38.05 -15.28
CA ALA A 112 -1.56 38.25 -16.73
C ALA A 112 -1.43 39.73 -17.13
N VAL A 113 -1.69 40.64 -16.19
CA VAL A 113 -1.65 42.10 -16.40
C VAL A 113 -0.33 42.68 -15.91
N ALA A 114 0.43 41.96 -15.08
CA ALA A 114 1.73 42.41 -14.62
C ALA A 114 2.71 42.50 -15.80
N ALA A 115 3.39 43.64 -15.91
CA ALA A 115 4.46 43.81 -16.86
C ALA A 115 5.56 42.75 -16.59
N PRO A 116 6.15 42.14 -17.63
CA PRO A 116 7.31 41.30 -17.46
C PRO A 116 8.40 42.04 -16.69
N VAL A 117 9.07 41.36 -15.76
CA VAL A 117 10.25 41.94 -15.10
C VAL A 117 11.23 42.35 -16.20
N PRO A 118 11.70 43.61 -16.21
CA PRO A 118 12.56 44.08 -17.27
C PRO A 118 13.85 43.26 -17.32
N ASP A 119 14.21 42.80 -18.51
CA ASP A 119 15.49 42.17 -18.75
C ASP A 119 16.59 43.24 -18.73
N LEU A 120 17.16 43.47 -17.54
CA LEU A 120 18.17 44.50 -17.32
C LEU A 120 19.48 44.25 -18.09
N ILE A 121 19.72 43.02 -18.53
CA ILE A 121 20.92 42.65 -19.29
C ILE A 121 20.64 42.42 -20.77
N GLY A 122 19.37 42.44 -21.19
CA GLY A 122 18.94 42.26 -22.58
C GLY A 122 19.39 40.92 -23.20
N ARG A 123 19.47 39.86 -22.38
CA ARG A 123 20.08 38.57 -22.73
C ARG A 123 21.54 38.65 -23.22
N ASP A 124 22.23 39.76 -22.96
CA ASP A 124 23.67 39.85 -23.14
C ASP A 124 24.38 39.31 -21.89
N PHE A 125 24.91 38.10 -22.01
CA PHE A 125 25.65 37.41 -20.97
C PHE A 125 27.16 37.69 -21.05
N THR A 126 27.62 38.44 -22.06
CA THR A 126 29.03 38.78 -22.22
C THR A 126 29.40 39.95 -21.31
N ALA A 127 30.54 39.83 -20.63
CA ALA A 127 31.07 40.89 -19.78
C ALA A 127 32.58 41.04 -20.02
N PRO A 128 33.12 42.28 -20.00
CA PRO A 128 34.55 42.52 -20.20
C PRO A 128 35.41 41.98 -19.04
N THR A 129 34.83 41.83 -17.85
CA THR A 129 35.49 41.24 -16.68
C THR A 129 34.50 40.40 -15.85
N PRO A 130 34.97 39.36 -15.13
CA PRO A 130 34.13 38.57 -14.23
C PRO A 130 33.46 39.41 -13.13
N GLY A 131 32.29 38.98 -12.65
CA GLY A 131 31.54 39.62 -11.56
C GLY A 131 30.71 40.85 -11.95
N ARG A 132 30.76 41.27 -13.22
CA ARG A 132 30.04 42.45 -13.73
C ARG A 132 28.61 42.14 -14.20
N ARG A 133 28.36 40.90 -14.61
CA ARG A 133 27.02 40.35 -14.89
C ARG A 133 26.90 39.02 -14.13
N LEU A 134 25.88 38.90 -13.28
CA LEU A 134 25.60 37.68 -12.51
C LEU A 134 24.34 37.03 -13.07
N VAL A 135 24.44 35.76 -13.43
CA VAL A 135 23.35 34.99 -14.03
C VAL A 135 23.23 33.69 -13.26
N GLY A 136 22.00 33.26 -12.98
CA GLY A 136 21.70 31.96 -12.40
C GLY A 136 20.55 31.33 -13.17
N ASP A 137 20.65 30.02 -13.41
CA ASP A 137 19.56 29.22 -13.96
C ASP A 137 19.14 28.16 -12.93
N ILE A 138 17.85 27.80 -12.93
CA ILE A 138 17.30 26.76 -12.07
C ILE A 138 16.80 25.65 -12.99
N THR A 139 17.47 24.49 -12.95
CA THR A 139 17.06 23.28 -13.68
C THR A 139 16.03 22.46 -12.91
#